data_AF-A0A800DNC4-F1
#
_entry.id   AF-A0A800DNC4-F1
#
_cell.length_a   1.000
_cell.length_b   1.000
_cell.length_c   1.000
_cell.angle_alpha   90.00
_cell.angle_beta   90.00
_cell.angle_gamma   90.00
#
_symmetry.space_group_name_H-M   'P 1'
#
loop_
_entity.id
_entity.type
_entity.pdbx_description
1 polymer ?
#
loop_
_entity_poly.entity_id
_entity_poly.type
_entity_poly.pdbx_seq_one_letter_code
_entity_poly.pdbx_strand_id
1 'polypeptide(L)'
;MSNTNSPETRLQKKRNLNDPSCIYIVYRVKTSEDVVKSQDAELVQRTLQGDKNAFDRLVSKYQGAVYGLCLHLVGNFADAQDLAQEAFVRAYLELYQLREPSKFANWSYRVTANVCKMWLRKRKTDIASLDTIVPAEFISTLPSPQEVVENEELQLPG
;
A
#
# COMPACT_ATOMS: atom_id res chain seq x y z
N MET A 1 15.07 -17.44 -46.10
CA MET A 1 14.05 -17.38 -45.05
C MET A 1 14.69 -16.70 -43.85
N SER A 2 14.59 -15.37 -43.82
CA SER A 2 15.34 -14.55 -42.87
C SER A 2 14.46 -14.19 -41.69
N ASN A 3 14.94 -14.59 -40.52
CA ASN A 3 14.49 -14.30 -39.18
C ASN A 3 14.24 -12.79 -38.96
N THR A 4 13.02 -12.41 -38.58
CA THR A 4 12.65 -11.05 -38.22
C THR A 4 12.23 -10.97 -36.75
N ASN A 5 13.15 -11.27 -35.83
CA ASN A 5 13.07 -10.73 -34.47
C ASN A 5 14.08 -9.60 -34.31
N SER A 6 13.66 -8.42 -34.79
CA SER A 6 14.36 -7.15 -34.63
C SER A 6 14.26 -6.67 -33.16
N PRO A 7 15.30 -6.04 -32.57
CA PRO A 7 15.38 -5.74 -31.13
C PRO A 7 14.45 -4.62 -30.64
N GLU A 8 13.58 -4.08 -31.49
CA GLU A 8 12.88 -2.81 -31.28
C GLU A 8 11.64 -2.90 -30.38
N THR A 9 11.15 -4.10 -30.05
CA THR A 9 9.95 -4.26 -29.20
C THR A 9 10.21 -4.10 -27.70
N ARG A 10 11.45 -3.84 -27.26
CA ARG A 10 11.78 -3.74 -25.82
C ARG A 10 11.57 -2.36 -25.20
N LEU A 11 11.33 -1.31 -26.00
CA LEU A 11 11.37 0.08 -25.52
C LEU A 11 10.00 0.79 -25.38
N GLN A 12 8.88 0.13 -25.62
CA GLN A 12 7.56 0.78 -25.56
C GLN A 12 6.53 0.07 -24.66
N LYS A 13 6.96 -0.56 -23.57
CA LYS A 13 6.02 -0.89 -22.49
C LYS A 13 5.67 0.42 -21.77
N LYS A 14 4.58 1.07 -22.24
CA LYS A 14 3.96 2.25 -21.61
C LYS A 14 4.05 2.11 -20.09
N ARG A 15 4.79 3.02 -19.46
CA ARG A 15 5.06 3.05 -18.01
C ARG A 15 3.74 3.07 -17.25
N ASN A 16 3.32 1.92 -16.75
CA ASN A 16 2.21 1.83 -15.83
C ASN A 16 2.76 2.10 -14.42
N LEU A 17 2.45 3.29 -13.88
CA LEU A 17 2.85 3.68 -12.53
C LEU A 17 2.28 2.75 -11.44
N ASN A 18 1.29 1.91 -11.77
CA ASN A 18 0.71 0.92 -10.86
C ASN A 18 1.42 -0.44 -10.90
N ASP A 19 2.49 -0.62 -11.70
CA ASP A 19 3.31 -1.82 -11.67
C ASP A 19 4.24 -1.79 -10.42
N PRO A 20 4.12 -2.77 -9.50
CA PRO A 20 4.99 -2.94 -8.34
C PRO A 20 6.49 -2.88 -8.62
N SER A 21 6.90 -3.35 -9.80
CA SER A 21 8.29 -3.39 -10.24
C SER A 21 8.77 -2.03 -10.72
N CYS A 22 7.86 -1.17 -11.20
CA CYS A 22 8.16 0.21 -11.62
C CYS A 22 8.25 1.17 -10.43
N ILE A 23 7.44 0.97 -9.38
CA ILE A 23 7.57 1.70 -8.11
C ILE A 23 8.96 1.47 -7.51
N TYR A 24 9.47 0.22 -7.57
CA TYR A 24 10.83 -0.12 -7.11
C TYR A 24 11.94 0.63 -7.88
N ILE A 25 11.70 1.05 -9.13
CA ILE A 25 12.66 1.81 -9.94
C ILE A 25 12.65 3.31 -9.57
N VAL A 26 11.49 3.86 -9.19
CA VAL A 26 11.33 5.28 -8.82
C VAL A 26 11.86 5.55 -7.41
N TYR A 27 11.63 4.65 -6.46
CA TYR A 27 12.10 4.80 -5.08
C TYR A 27 13.55 4.31 -4.87
N ARG A 28 14.37 4.30 -5.93
CA ARG A 28 15.84 4.28 -5.82
C ARG A 28 16.31 5.60 -5.20
N VAL A 29 16.03 5.80 -3.92
CA VAL A 29 16.46 6.93 -3.13
C VAL A 29 17.99 6.89 -3.10
N LYS A 30 18.62 7.86 -3.75
CA LYS A 30 20.05 8.14 -3.58
C LYS A 30 20.24 8.82 -2.23
N THR A 31 20.79 8.13 -1.25
CA THR A 31 21.27 8.73 0.01
C THR A 31 22.71 8.31 0.24
N SER A 32 23.55 9.27 0.64
CA SER A 32 24.98 9.15 0.98
C SER A 32 25.32 7.84 1.70
N GLU A 33 26.18 7.04 1.07
CA GLU A 33 25.84 5.63 0.81
C GLU A 33 26.50 4.62 1.76
N ASP A 34 27.36 5.05 2.71
CA ASP A 34 28.18 4.11 3.50
C ASP A 34 28.04 4.25 5.03
N VAL A 35 27.93 5.46 5.59
CA VAL A 35 27.82 5.66 7.05
C VAL A 35 26.41 5.32 7.56
N VAL A 36 25.38 5.69 6.79
CA VAL A 36 23.96 5.48 7.15
C VAL A 36 23.61 3.98 7.16
N LYS A 37 24.15 3.22 6.21
CA LYS A 37 23.97 1.75 6.12
C LYS A 37 24.56 1.01 7.32
N SER A 38 25.67 1.51 7.87
CA SER A 38 26.35 0.89 9.03
C SER A 38 25.49 1.00 10.29
N GLN A 39 24.92 2.18 10.54
CA GLN A 39 24.02 2.39 11.69
C GLN A 39 22.72 1.59 11.55
N ASP A 40 22.14 1.49 10.35
CA ASP A 40 20.94 0.68 10.12
C ASP A 40 21.21 -0.80 10.37
N ALA A 41 22.35 -1.30 9.90
CA ALA A 41 22.76 -2.67 10.14
C ALA A 41 22.89 -2.98 11.64
N GLU A 42 23.49 -2.07 12.42
CA GLU A 42 23.62 -2.22 13.87
C GLU A 42 22.25 -2.27 14.57
N LEU A 43 21.35 -1.35 14.23
CA LEU A 43 20.01 -1.30 14.82
C LEU A 43 19.20 -2.56 14.50
N VAL A 44 19.32 -3.09 13.28
CA VAL A 44 18.70 -4.36 12.90
C VAL A 44 19.25 -5.50 13.73
N GLN A 45 20.58 -5.59 13.87
CA GLN A 45 21.21 -6.66 14.66
C GLN A 45 20.78 -6.62 16.13
N ARG A 46 20.73 -5.44 16.74
CA ARG A 46 20.24 -5.25 18.10
C ARG A 46 18.77 -5.63 18.24
N THR A 47 17.94 -5.27 17.25
CA THR A 47 16.54 -5.67 17.23
C THR A 47 16.38 -7.20 17.20
N LEU A 48 17.18 -7.89 16.38
CA LEU A 48 17.19 -9.36 16.32
C LEU A 48 17.65 -10.02 17.62
N GLN A 49 18.43 -9.31 18.44
CA GLN A 49 18.83 -9.73 19.79
C GLN A 49 17.79 -9.40 20.87
N GLY A 50 16.65 -8.81 20.49
CA GLY A 50 15.53 -8.50 21.40
C GLY A 50 15.48 -7.05 21.90
N ASP A 51 16.37 -6.16 21.43
CA ASP A 51 16.34 -4.75 21.80
C ASP A 51 15.22 -4.01 21.04
N LYS A 52 14.07 -3.82 21.71
CA LYS A 52 12.91 -3.11 21.14
C LYS A 52 13.22 -1.65 20.82
N ASN A 53 14.06 -0.99 21.63
CA ASN A 53 14.42 0.41 21.41
C ASN A 53 15.24 0.59 20.12
N ALA A 54 15.96 -0.44 19.69
CA ALA A 54 16.68 -0.41 18.42
C ALA A 54 15.70 -0.35 17.22
N PHE A 55 14.58 -1.07 17.31
CA PHE A 55 13.54 -1.00 16.29
C PHE A 55 12.82 0.35 16.29
N ASP A 56 12.54 0.93 17.46
CA ASP A 56 11.90 2.25 17.55
C ASP A 56 12.73 3.34 16.85
N ARG A 57 14.06 3.23 16.90
CA ARG A 57 14.97 4.11 16.15
C ARG A 57 14.85 3.91 14.63
N LEU A 58 14.71 2.67 14.17
CA LEU A 58 14.42 2.39 12.76
C LEU A 58 13.07 2.98 12.35
N VAL A 59 12.01 2.75 13.14
CA VAL A 59 10.68 3.32 12.89
C VAL A 59 10.76 4.85 12.80
N SER A 60 11.35 5.50 13.79
CA SER A 60 11.50 6.97 13.84
C SER A 60 12.21 7.53 12.61
N LYS A 61 13.20 6.80 12.08
CA LYS A 61 13.96 7.17 10.88
C LYS A 61 13.16 7.00 9.59
N TYR A 62 12.37 5.92 9.46
CA TYR A 62 11.71 5.56 8.21
C TYR A 62 10.21 5.92 8.14
N GLN A 63 9.58 6.31 9.26
CA GLN A 63 8.14 6.58 9.36
C GLN A 63 7.64 7.54 8.28
N GLY A 64 8.33 8.66 8.03
CA GLY A 64 7.90 9.64 7.05
C GLY A 64 7.92 9.09 5.62
N ALA A 65 8.93 8.28 5.29
CA ALA A 65 9.07 7.73 3.95
C ALA A 65 8.15 6.53 3.69
N VAL A 66 7.95 5.68 4.70
CA VAL A 66 6.96 4.59 4.67
C VAL A 66 5.55 5.16 4.52
N TYR A 67 5.21 6.16 5.32
CA TYR A 67 3.92 6.85 5.23
C TYR A 67 3.73 7.53 3.87
N GLY A 68 4.75 8.25 3.37
CA GLY A 68 4.69 8.89 2.05
C GLY A 68 4.49 7.88 0.92
N LEU A 69 5.10 6.69 1.01
CA LEU A 69 4.85 5.60 0.07
C LEU A 69 3.40 5.08 0.19
N CYS A 70 2.90 4.81 1.39
CA CYS A 70 1.51 4.40 1.59
C CYS A 70 0.54 5.41 0.98
N LEU A 71 0.72 6.70 1.28
CA LEU A 71 -0.11 7.79 0.78
C LEU A 71 -0.09 7.86 -0.74
N HIS A 72 1.08 7.71 -1.36
CA HIS A 72 1.20 7.68 -2.83
C HIS A 72 0.45 6.51 -3.46
N LEU A 73 0.44 5.35 -2.79
CA LEU A 73 -0.18 4.13 -3.33
C LEU A 73 -1.70 4.07 -3.12
N VAL A 74 -2.20 4.60 -2.00
CA VAL A 74 -3.63 4.46 -1.63
C VAL A 74 -4.43 5.75 -1.78
N GLY A 75 -3.78 6.91 -1.82
CA GLY A 75 -4.41 8.21 -2.07
C GLY A 75 -5.29 8.74 -0.94
N ASN A 76 -5.36 8.07 0.21
CA ASN A 76 -6.14 8.47 1.38
C ASN A 76 -5.25 8.55 2.63
N PHE A 77 -5.37 9.64 3.39
CA PHE A 77 -4.55 9.92 4.57
C PHE A 77 -4.76 8.93 5.72
N ALA A 78 -6.02 8.63 6.06
CA ALA A 78 -6.36 7.70 7.14
C ALA A 78 -5.89 6.28 6.80
N ASP A 79 -6.24 5.80 5.60
CA ASP A 79 -5.80 4.47 5.13
C ASP A 79 -4.26 4.37 5.09
N ALA A 80 -3.56 5.44 4.67
CA ALA A 80 -2.11 5.46 4.62
C ALA A 80 -1.46 5.36 6.00
N GLN A 81 -2.03 6.00 7.01
CA GLN A 81 -1.53 5.94 8.39
C GLN A 81 -1.68 4.53 8.97
N ASP A 82 -2.83 3.89 8.75
CA ASP A 82 -3.08 2.52 9.22
C ASP A 82 -2.17 1.52 8.51
N LEU A 83 -1.99 1.66 7.20
CA LEU A 83 -1.12 0.78 6.42
C LEU A 83 0.36 0.98 6.75
N ALA A 84 0.79 2.19 7.10
CA ALA A 84 2.16 2.44 7.56
C ALA A 84 2.43 1.71 8.89
N GLN A 85 1.48 1.75 9.82
CA GLN A 85 1.59 1.01 11.09
C GLN A 85 1.65 -0.51 10.84
N GLU A 86 0.73 -1.05 10.04
CA GLU A 86 0.74 -2.47 9.65
C GLU A 86 2.06 -2.87 8.97
N ALA A 87 2.62 -2.00 8.12
CA ALA A 87 3.90 -2.24 7.48
C ALA A 87 5.05 -2.35 8.49
N PHE A 88 5.09 -1.50 9.52
CA PHE A 88 6.10 -1.60 10.57
C PHE A 88 5.92 -2.84 11.45
N VAL A 89 4.69 -3.22 11.79
CA VAL A 89 4.41 -4.46 12.51
C VAL A 89 4.92 -5.65 11.71
N ARG A 90 4.62 -5.73 10.42
CA ARG A 90 5.14 -6.80 9.56
C ARG A 90 6.65 -6.74 9.41
N ALA A 91 7.22 -5.55 9.26
CA ALA A 91 8.67 -5.40 9.17
C ALA A 91 9.35 -5.85 10.48
N TYR A 92 8.73 -5.67 11.64
CA TYR A 92 9.26 -6.22 12.89
C TYR A 92 9.19 -7.76 12.89
N LEU A 93 8.01 -8.30 12.56
CA LEU A 93 7.78 -9.74 12.56
C LEU A 93 8.67 -10.48 11.56
N GLU A 94 8.88 -9.93 10.37
CA GLU A 94 9.64 -10.57 9.29
C GLU A 94 11.14 -10.21 9.31
N LEU A 95 11.60 -9.40 10.29
CA LEU A 95 12.97 -8.87 10.31
C LEU A 95 14.03 -9.98 10.29
N TYR A 96 13.73 -11.13 10.90
CA TYR A 96 14.63 -12.30 10.91
C TYR A 96 14.93 -12.87 9.52
N GLN A 97 14.09 -12.57 8.52
CA GLN A 97 14.29 -13.00 7.14
C GLN A 97 15.25 -12.06 6.37
N LEU A 98 15.59 -10.90 6.94
CA LEU A 98 16.50 -9.95 6.31
C LEU A 98 17.95 -10.48 6.36
N ARG A 99 18.41 -11.01 5.23
CA ARG A 99 19.77 -11.57 5.10
C ARG A 99 20.88 -10.52 5.20
N GLU A 100 20.61 -9.30 4.75
CA GLU A 100 21.60 -8.22 4.70
C GLU A 100 21.07 -6.99 5.46
N PRO A 101 21.47 -6.80 6.73
CA PRO A 101 20.96 -5.75 7.60
C PRO A 101 21.11 -4.32 7.03
N SER A 102 22.19 -4.06 6.27
CA SER A 102 22.44 -2.77 5.61
C SER A 102 21.41 -2.41 4.53
N LYS A 103 20.60 -3.39 4.08
CA LYS A 103 19.53 -3.20 3.10
C LYS A 103 18.15 -3.00 3.73
N PHE A 104 18.08 -2.75 5.03
CA PHE A 104 16.82 -2.55 5.75
C PHE A 104 15.89 -1.55 5.07
N ALA A 105 16.40 -0.40 4.62
CA ALA A 105 15.61 0.61 3.91
C ALA A 105 14.85 0.00 2.71
N ASN A 106 15.59 -0.60 1.77
CA ASN A 106 14.99 -1.18 0.56
C ASN A 106 14.03 -2.32 0.89
N TRP A 107 14.37 -3.11 1.91
CA TRP A 107 13.52 -4.21 2.36
C TRP A 107 12.21 -3.71 3.00
N SER A 108 12.25 -2.69 3.86
CA SER A 108 11.06 -2.13 4.51
C SER A 108 10.11 -1.46 3.51
N TYR A 109 10.63 -0.80 2.46
CA TYR A 109 9.81 -0.32 1.35
C TYR A 109 9.10 -1.46 0.60
N ARG A 110 9.75 -2.62 0.45
CA ARG A 110 9.11 -3.80 -0.18
C ARG A 110 8.00 -4.36 0.68
N VAL A 111 8.22 -4.47 2.00
CA VAL A 111 7.18 -4.87 2.96
C VAL A 111 5.99 -3.91 2.87
N THR A 112 6.25 -2.61 2.92
CA THR A 112 5.24 -1.55 2.82
C THR A 112 4.42 -1.65 1.53
N ALA A 113 5.09 -1.77 0.38
CA ALA A 113 4.42 -1.89 -0.91
C ALA A 113 3.57 -3.17 -0.99
N ASN A 114 3.99 -4.26 -0.35
CA ASN A 114 3.22 -5.50 -0.32
C ASN A 114 1.97 -5.38 0.56
N VAL A 115 2.07 -4.70 1.71
CA VAL A 115 0.92 -4.37 2.58
C VAL A 115 -0.12 -3.56 1.81
N CYS A 116 0.30 -2.47 1.16
CA CYS A 116 -0.59 -1.62 0.36
C CYS A 116 -1.27 -2.40 -0.77
N LYS A 117 -0.51 -3.21 -1.53
CA LYS A 117 -1.07 -4.04 -2.62
C LYS A 117 -2.09 -5.05 -2.11
N MET A 118 -1.81 -5.70 -0.99
CA MET A 118 -2.71 -6.71 -0.44
C MET A 118 -4.02 -6.06 0.02
N TRP A 119 -3.93 -4.90 0.67
CA TRP A 119 -5.10 -4.11 1.06
C TRP A 119 -5.92 -3.63 -0.16
N LEU A 120 -5.26 -3.10 -1.21
CA LEU A 120 -5.93 -2.69 -2.45
C LEU A 120 -6.65 -3.85 -3.15
N ARG A 121 -6.04 -5.04 -3.16
CA ARG A 121 -6.67 -6.26 -3.70
C ARG A 121 -7.91 -6.64 -2.91
N LYS A 122 -7.83 -6.64 -1.58
CA LYS A 122 -8.97 -6.94 -0.70
C LYS A 122 -10.11 -5.95 -0.91
N ARG A 123 -9.82 -4.65 -0.92
CA ARG A 123 -10.82 -3.60 -1.16
C ARG A 123 -11.54 -3.76 -2.49
N LYS A 124 -10.83 -4.16 -3.56
CA LYS A 124 -11.45 -4.43 -4.86
C LYS A 124 -12.41 -5.63 -4.80
N THR A 125 -12.06 -6.68 -4.07
CA THR A 125 -12.93 -7.84 -3.87
C THR A 125 -14.15 -7.49 -3.02
N ASP A 126 -14.00 -6.70 -1.96
CA ASP A 126 -15.10 -6.28 -1.10
C ASP A 126 -16.13 -5.43 -1.87
N ILE A 127 -15.67 -4.51 -2.74
CA ILE A 127 -16.55 -3.73 -3.62
C ILE A 127 -17.28 -4.63 -4.61
N ALA A 128 -16.59 -5.60 -5.24
CA ALA A 128 -17.23 -6.54 -6.16
C ALA A 128 -18.25 -7.46 -5.46
N SER A 129 -18.09 -7.72 -4.15
CA SER A 129 -19.04 -8.51 -3.37
C SER A 129 -20.28 -7.71 -2.96
N LEU A 130 -20.17 -6.39 -2.77
CA LEU A 130 -21.29 -5.52 -2.38
C LEU A 130 -22.36 -5.39 -3.47
N ASP A 131 -21.97 -5.49 -4.75
CA ASP A 131 -22.91 -5.59 -5.89
C ASP A 131 -23.81 -6.84 -5.83
N THR A 132 -23.52 -7.80 -4.93
CA THR A 132 -24.30 -9.04 -4.76
C THR A 132 -25.22 -9.01 -3.53
N ILE A 133 -25.11 -8.00 -2.64
CA ILE A 133 -25.81 -8.02 -1.34
C ILE A 133 -27.22 -7.42 -1.43
N VAL A 134 -27.52 -6.66 -2.48
CA VAL A 134 -28.90 -6.25 -2.77
C VAL A 134 -29.39 -7.04 -3.98
N PRO A 135 -30.26 -8.06 -3.79
CA PRO A 135 -30.96 -8.66 -4.92
C PRO A 135 -31.59 -7.54 -5.75
N ALA A 136 -31.46 -7.56 -7.08
CA ALA A 136 -32.08 -6.55 -7.95
C ALA A 136 -33.60 -6.40 -7.70
N GLU A 137 -34.21 -7.48 -7.20
CA GLU A 137 -35.60 -7.60 -6.74
C GLU A 137 -35.94 -6.66 -5.55
N PHE A 138 -34.95 -6.31 -4.73
CA PHE A 138 -35.08 -5.41 -3.59
C PHE A 138 -34.89 -3.94 -3.98
N ILE A 139 -34.19 -3.65 -5.08
CA ILE A 139 -34.01 -2.29 -5.60
C ILE A 139 -35.30 -1.82 -6.29
N SER A 140 -36.04 -2.72 -6.94
CA SER A 140 -37.30 -2.39 -7.61
C SER A 140 -38.50 -2.19 -6.67
N THR A 141 -38.35 -2.53 -5.37
CA THR A 141 -39.40 -2.40 -4.35
C THR A 141 -39.15 -1.24 -3.39
N LEU A 142 -37.98 -0.59 -3.46
CA LEU A 142 -37.73 0.64 -2.72
C LEU A 142 -38.43 1.80 -3.44
N PRO A 143 -39.24 2.60 -2.72
CA PRO A 143 -39.84 3.79 -3.31
C PRO A 143 -38.72 4.71 -3.80
N SER A 144 -38.91 5.26 -5.01
CA SER A 144 -37.98 6.23 -5.59
C SER A 144 -37.78 7.39 -4.60
N PRO A 145 -36.58 8.02 -4.53
CA PRO A 145 -36.41 9.26 -3.77
C PRO A 145 -37.44 10.34 -4.13
N GLN A 146 -38.04 10.28 -5.31
CA GLN A 146 -39.13 11.15 -5.74
C GLN A 146 -40.49 10.78 -5.09
N GLU A 147 -40.76 9.49 -4.87
CA GLU A 147 -41.98 9.00 -4.21
C GLU A 147 -41.98 9.24 -2.69
N VAL A 148 -40.80 9.30 -2.06
CA VAL A 148 -40.71 9.61 -0.61
C VAL A 148 -41.12 11.05 -0.32
N VAL A 149 -40.76 11.99 -1.20
CA VAL A 149 -41.11 13.42 -1.07
C VAL A 149 -42.62 13.65 -1.24
N GLU A 150 -43.26 12.90 -2.14
CA GLU A 150 -44.69 13.03 -2.44
C GLU A 150 -45.58 12.52 -1.29
N ASN A 151 -45.08 11.56 -0.49
CA ASN A 151 -45.81 11.02 0.66
C ASN A 151 -45.69 11.87 1.93
N GLU A 152 -44.66 12.72 2.06
CA GLU A 152 -44.52 13.64 3.20
C GLU A 152 -45.36 14.93 3.06
N GLU A 153 -45.77 15.33 1.85
CA GLU A 153 -46.63 16.52 1.65
C GLU A 153 -48.09 16.33 2.10
N LEU A 154 -48.57 15.09 2.25
CA LEU A 154 -49.97 14.79 2.59
C LEU A 154 -50.28 14.75 4.10
N GLN A 155 -49.34 15.15 4.97
CA GLN A 155 -49.49 15.03 6.43
C GLN A 155 -49.18 16.30 7.24
N LEU A 156 -49.36 17.48 6.64
CA LEU A 156 -49.45 18.71 7.44
C LEU A 156 -50.91 18.94 7.88
N PRO A 157 -51.25 18.81 9.18
CA PRO A 157 -52.51 19.35 9.68
C PRO A 157 -52.46 20.88 9.54
N GLY A 158 -53.51 21.44 8.94
CA GLY A 158 -53.70 22.88 8.75
C GLY A 158 -53.96 23.64 10.06
#